data_AF-A0A1S3J649-F1
#
_entry.id   AF-A0A1S3J649-F1
#
_cell.length_a   1.000
_cell.length_b   1.000
_cell.length_c   1.000
_cell.angle_alpha   90.00
_cell.angle_beta   90.00
_cell.angle_gamma   90.00
#
_symmetry.space_group_name_H-M   'P 1'
#
loop_
_entity.id
_entity.type
_entity.pdbx_description
1 polymer ?
#
loop_
_entity_poly.entity_id
_entity_poly.type
_entity_poly.pdbx_seq_one_letter_code
_entity_poly.pdbx_strand_id
1 'polypeptide(L)'
;MPFLRLHRGNQDFHFPIQLSDEILPKAIFYGTVVPLVTYFVVKKLIVDPFVQKEKEEDTDKKKEKYADLIAEKRRQAQSAVELMKETVERIREEEERKGGLIIVRAVYGKIISTDSGDFNESQCIDANIPLQVMVKNSSLILPETKSKVILTVERYM
;
A
#
# COMPACT_ATOMS: atom_id res chain seq x y z
N MET A 1 7.67 62.41 10.85
CA MET A 1 6.47 61.57 10.74
C MET A 1 5.94 61.62 9.32
N PRO A 2 5.93 60.51 8.56
CA PRO A 2 5.26 60.46 7.27
C PRO A 2 3.74 60.49 7.47
N PHE A 3 3.03 61.32 6.72
CA PHE A 3 1.58 61.40 6.74
C PHE A 3 1.06 61.46 5.31
N LEU A 4 -0.02 60.75 5.03
CA LEU A 4 -0.68 60.82 3.73
C LEU A 4 -1.57 62.07 3.73
N ARG A 5 -1.34 62.98 2.80
CA ARG A 5 -2.19 64.16 2.60
C ARG A 5 -3.12 63.90 1.43
N LEU A 6 -4.42 63.99 1.68
CA LEU A 6 -5.44 64.01 0.64
C LEU A 6 -6.10 65.39 0.65
N HIS A 7 -5.90 66.13 -0.44
CA HIS A 7 -6.47 67.45 -0.63
C HIS A 7 -7.72 67.32 -1.50
N ARG A 8 -8.90 67.64 -0.95
CA ARG A 8 -10.15 67.70 -1.72
C ARG A 8 -10.92 68.98 -1.37
N GLY A 9 -11.02 69.88 -2.35
CA GLY A 9 -11.68 71.17 -2.16
C GLY A 9 -10.88 72.06 -1.22
N ASN A 10 -11.52 72.57 -0.17
CA ASN A 10 -10.90 73.51 0.79
C ASN A 10 -10.63 72.87 2.17
N GLN A 11 -10.54 71.53 2.23
CA GLN A 11 -10.26 70.78 3.45
C GLN A 11 -9.05 69.87 3.24
N ASP A 12 -8.09 69.99 4.17
CA ASP A 12 -6.92 69.14 4.25
C ASP A 12 -7.18 68.01 5.26
N PHE A 13 -7.33 66.78 4.77
CA PHE A 13 -7.42 65.61 5.63
C PHE A 13 -6.03 65.00 5.84
N HIS A 14 -5.57 65.04 7.09
CA HIS A 14 -4.31 64.46 7.53
C HIS A 14 -4.57 63.13 8.25
N PHE A 15 -4.14 62.02 7.65
CA PHE A 15 -4.15 60.72 8.32
C PHE A 15 -2.74 60.43 8.87
N PRO A 16 -2.52 60.48 10.20
CA PRO A 16 -1.24 60.10 10.76
C PRO A 16 -1.09 58.59 10.63
N ILE A 17 -0.19 58.14 9.76
CA ILE A 17 0.23 56.75 9.72
C ILE A 17 1.23 56.59 10.87
N GLN A 18 0.75 56.15 12.04
CA GLN A 18 1.65 55.74 13.12
C GLN A 18 2.32 54.42 12.73
N LEU A 19 3.39 54.51 11.94
CA LEU A 19 4.44 53.49 11.99
C LEU A 19 5.11 53.67 13.36
N SER A 20 4.92 52.72 14.26
CA SER A 20 5.67 52.66 15.51
C SER A 20 7.18 52.80 15.19
N ASP A 21 7.84 53.76 15.83
CA ASP A 21 9.25 54.13 15.56
C ASP A 21 10.24 52.99 15.87
N GLU A 22 9.80 51.98 16.64
CA GLU A 22 10.57 50.78 16.90
C GLU A 22 9.83 49.53 16.43
N ILE A 23 10.55 48.67 15.72
CA ILE A 23 10.09 47.33 15.35
C ILE A 23 9.95 46.56 16.66
N LEU A 24 8.74 46.50 17.22
CA LEU A 24 8.43 45.74 18.43
C LEU A 24 8.49 44.25 18.09
N PRO A 25 9.58 43.53 18.43
CA PRO A 25 9.78 42.15 17.98
C PRO A 25 8.69 41.23 18.55
N LYS A 26 8.13 41.62 19.70
CA LYS A 26 7.00 40.95 20.36
C LYS A 26 5.74 40.96 19.48
N ALA A 27 5.38 42.09 18.88
CA ALA A 27 4.17 42.20 18.07
C ALA A 27 4.27 41.34 16.79
N ILE A 28 5.44 41.33 16.16
CA ILE A 28 5.71 40.49 14.99
C ILE A 28 5.71 39.02 15.39
N PHE A 29 6.32 38.67 16.54
CA PHE A 29 6.37 37.31 17.05
C PHE A 29 4.96 36.77 17.36
N TYR A 30 4.14 37.51 18.09
CA TYR A 30 2.75 37.13 18.37
C TYR A 30 1.87 37.17 17.12
N GLY A 31 2.15 38.04 16.15
CA GLY A 31 1.39 38.14 14.90
C GLY A 31 1.71 37.03 13.89
N THR A 32 2.89 36.41 13.96
CA THR A 32 3.35 35.44 12.96
C THR A 32 3.65 34.07 13.55
N VAL A 33 4.53 34.01 14.54
CA VAL A 33 5.01 32.76 15.13
C VAL A 33 3.90 32.06 15.90
N VAL A 34 3.12 32.80 16.69
CA VAL A 34 2.05 32.19 17.48
C VAL A 34 0.93 31.60 16.62
N PRO A 35 0.37 32.28 15.61
CA PRO A 35 -0.61 31.68 14.71
C PRO A 35 -0.04 30.49 13.94
N LEU A 36 1.22 30.55 13.51
CA LEU A 36 1.87 29.46 12.78
C LEU A 36 2.02 28.22 13.67
N VAL A 37 2.60 28.37 14.86
CA VAL A 37 2.76 27.27 15.83
C VAL A 37 1.41 26.71 16.25
N THR A 38 0.42 27.58 16.52
CA THR A 38 -0.95 27.16 16.88
C THR A 38 -1.57 26.32 15.77
N TYR A 39 -1.43 26.74 14.50
CA TYR A 39 -1.89 25.96 13.35
C TYR A 39 -1.22 24.58 13.29
N PHE A 40 0.11 24.52 13.45
CA PHE A 40 0.84 23.25 13.42
C PHE A 40 0.42 22.31 14.56
N VAL A 41 0.25 22.85 15.77
CA VAL A 41 -0.21 22.09 16.94
C VAL A 41 -1.61 21.53 16.71
N VAL A 42 -2.56 22.36 16.29
CA VAL A 42 -3.94 21.92 15.99
C VAL A 42 -3.96 20.89 14.87
N LYS A 43 -3.18 21.10 13.80
CA LYS A 43 -3.09 20.17 12.68
C LYS A 43 -2.54 18.81 13.11
N LYS A 44 -1.44 18.80 13.87
CA LYS A 44 -0.78 17.56 14.29
C LYS A 44 -1.55 16.81 15.38
N LEU A 45 -2.14 17.52 16.33
CA LEU A 45 -2.80 16.88 17.48
C LEU A 45 -4.27 16.59 17.28
N ILE A 46 -4.97 17.28 16.37
CA ILE A 46 -6.41 17.12 16.20
C ILE A 46 -6.75 16.61 14.80
N VAL A 47 -6.21 17.24 13.75
CA VAL A 47 -6.56 16.89 12.36
C VAL A 47 -5.95 15.55 11.96
N ASP A 48 -4.65 15.37 12.13
CA ASP A 48 -3.96 14.13 11.77
C ASP A 48 -4.53 12.87 12.45
N PRO A 49 -4.84 12.85 13.76
CA PRO A 49 -5.45 11.66 14.37
C PRO A 49 -6.90 11.44 13.94
N PHE A 50 -7.67 12.50 13.65
CA PHE A 50 -9.04 12.35 13.17
C PHE A 50 -9.08 11.77 11.75
N VAL A 51 -8.23 12.28 10.85
CA VAL A 51 -8.11 11.77 9.47
C VAL A 51 -7.57 10.34 9.44
N GLN A 52 -6.69 9.96 10.37
CA GLN A 52 -6.24 8.58 10.49
C GLN A 52 -7.36 7.64 10.91
N LYS A 53 -8.18 8.02 11.89
CA LYS A 53 -9.36 7.24 12.29
C LYS A 53 -10.35 7.06 11.14
N GLU A 54 -10.65 8.13 10.41
CA GLU A 54 -11.56 8.06 9.25
C GLU A 54 -11.02 7.11 8.17
N LYS A 55 -9.71 7.13 7.91
CA LYS A 55 -9.06 6.18 6.99
C LYS A 55 -9.14 4.73 7.49
N GLU A 56 -8.92 4.49 8.77
CA GLU A 56 -9.04 3.17 9.37
C GLU A 56 -10.48 2.64 9.23
N GLU A 57 -11.47 3.44 9.60
CA GLU A 57 -12.88 3.09 9.45
C GLU A 57 -13.27 2.82 7.99
N ASP A 58 -12.78 3.62 7.05
CA ASP A 58 -13.02 3.39 5.62
C ASP A 58 -12.35 2.10 5.12
N THR A 59 -11.16 1.76 5.62
CA THR A 59 -10.52 0.49 5.29
C THR A 59 -11.28 -0.69 5.86
N ASP A 60 -11.82 -0.56 7.07
CA ASP A 60 -12.56 -1.64 7.73
C ASP A 60 -13.95 -1.84 7.11
N LYS A 61 -14.67 -0.76 6.81
CA LYS A 61 -15.93 -0.83 6.03
C LYS A 61 -15.73 -1.46 4.65
N LYS A 62 -14.57 -1.20 4.01
CA LYS A 62 -14.21 -1.89 2.75
C LYS A 62 -13.97 -3.37 3.02
N LYS A 63 -13.17 -3.74 4.02
CA LYS A 63 -12.92 -5.15 4.37
C LYS A 63 -14.20 -5.92 4.61
N GLU A 64 -15.16 -5.36 5.35
CA GLU A 64 -16.46 -5.99 5.61
C GLU A 64 -17.23 -6.24 4.32
N LYS A 65 -17.36 -5.22 3.45
CA LYS A 65 -18.04 -5.37 2.15
C LYS A 65 -17.38 -6.39 1.23
N TYR A 66 -16.07 -6.53 1.30
CA TYR A 66 -15.33 -7.48 0.48
C TYR A 66 -15.14 -8.84 1.15
N ALA A 67 -15.50 -9.01 2.43
CA ALA A 67 -15.28 -10.25 3.16
C ALA A 67 -16.07 -11.41 2.53
N ASP A 68 -17.36 -11.21 2.26
CA ASP A 68 -18.22 -12.22 1.62
C ASP A 68 -17.75 -12.55 0.21
N LEU A 69 -17.40 -11.53 -0.58
CA LEU A 69 -16.88 -11.71 -1.94
C LEU A 69 -15.55 -12.48 -1.95
N ILE A 70 -14.67 -12.23 -0.98
CA ILE A 70 -13.41 -12.97 -0.83
C ILE A 70 -13.69 -14.42 -0.40
N ALA A 71 -14.65 -14.64 0.50
CA ALA A 71 -15.04 -15.98 0.94
C ALA A 71 -15.61 -16.81 -0.22
N GLU A 72 -16.51 -16.21 -1.03
CA GLU A 72 -17.06 -16.86 -2.23
C GLU A 72 -15.97 -17.19 -3.25
N LYS A 73 -15.08 -16.23 -3.56
CA LYS A 73 -13.94 -16.47 -4.47
C LYS A 73 -13.00 -17.55 -3.95
N ARG A 74 -12.76 -17.59 -2.64
CA ARG A 74 -11.94 -18.64 -2.01
C ARG A 74 -12.58 -20.01 -2.17
N ARG A 75 -13.90 -20.11 -1.98
CA ARG A 75 -14.64 -21.37 -2.19
C ARG A 75 -14.56 -21.82 -3.64
N GLN A 76 -14.76 -20.90 -4.59
CA GLN A 76 -14.65 -21.20 -6.02
C GLN A 76 -13.23 -21.68 -6.38
N ALA A 77 -12.19 -21.02 -5.85
CA ALA A 77 -10.81 -21.43 -6.06
C ALA A 77 -10.53 -22.84 -5.50
N GLN A 78 -11.05 -23.17 -4.32
CA GLN A 78 -10.92 -24.51 -3.72
C GLN A 78 -11.60 -25.57 -4.59
N SER A 79 -12.81 -25.31 -5.07
CA SER A 79 -13.51 -26.21 -6.00
C SER A 79 -12.74 -26.41 -7.31
N ALA A 80 -12.16 -25.35 -7.87
CA ALA A 80 -11.35 -25.44 -9.09
C ALA A 80 -10.08 -26.28 -8.86
N VAL A 81 -9.40 -26.09 -7.73
CA VAL A 81 -8.23 -26.89 -7.35
C VAL A 81 -8.59 -28.36 -7.22
N GLU A 82 -9.75 -28.69 -6.63
CA GLU A 82 -10.21 -30.08 -6.51
C GLU A 82 -10.40 -30.73 -7.89
N LEU A 83 -11.04 -30.03 -8.83
CA LEU A 83 -11.25 -30.52 -10.20
C LEU A 83 -9.92 -30.70 -10.96
N MET A 84 -8.91 -29.90 -10.65
CA MET A 84 -7.60 -29.97 -11.31
C MET A 84 -6.75 -31.15 -10.84
N LYS A 85 -7.01 -31.73 -9.65
CA LYS A 85 -6.17 -32.80 -9.07
C LYS A 85 -6.01 -34.01 -10.00
N GLU A 86 -7.11 -34.51 -10.55
CA GLU A 86 -7.10 -35.64 -11.49
C GLU A 86 -6.26 -35.33 -12.74
N THR A 87 -6.38 -34.11 -13.26
CA THR A 87 -5.59 -33.67 -14.41
C THR A 87 -4.10 -33.56 -14.07
N VAL A 88 -3.77 -33.09 -12.86
CA VAL A 88 -2.38 -33.00 -12.37
C VAL A 88 -1.75 -34.37 -12.22
N GLU A 89 -2.46 -35.35 -11.66
CA GLU A 89 -1.95 -36.72 -11.52
C GLU A 89 -1.58 -37.30 -12.89
N ARG A 90 -2.46 -37.17 -13.88
CA ARG A 90 -2.18 -37.60 -15.26
C ARG A 90 -0.95 -36.89 -15.86
N ILE A 91 -0.86 -35.57 -15.71
CA ILE A 91 0.30 -34.80 -16.23
C ILE A 91 1.58 -35.23 -15.52
N ARG A 92 1.53 -35.47 -14.20
CA ARG A 92 2.68 -35.88 -13.40
C ARG A 92 3.20 -37.25 -13.85
N GLU A 93 2.33 -38.22 -14.07
CA GLU A 93 2.70 -39.53 -14.59
C GLU A 93 3.30 -39.46 -16.02
N GLU A 94 2.74 -38.60 -16.87
CA GLU A 94 3.24 -38.38 -18.23
C GLU A 94 4.62 -37.72 -18.24
N GLU A 95 4.85 -36.74 -17.37
CA GLU A 95 6.14 -36.05 -17.23
C GLU A 95 7.18 -36.93 -16.53
N GLU A 96 6.80 -37.71 -15.51
CA GLU A 96 7.69 -38.64 -14.82
C GLU A 96 8.23 -39.71 -15.78
N ARG A 97 7.37 -40.27 -16.65
CA ARG A 97 7.80 -41.22 -17.69
C ARG A 97 8.79 -40.62 -18.68
N LYS A 98 8.72 -39.32 -18.93
CA LYS A 98 9.61 -38.60 -19.85
C LYS A 98 10.87 -38.07 -19.17
N GLY A 99 10.97 -38.16 -17.82
CA GLY A 99 12.01 -37.47 -17.07
C GLY A 99 11.90 -35.95 -17.18
N GLY A 100 10.67 -35.45 -17.23
CA GLY A 100 10.32 -34.05 -17.49
C GLY A 100 10.29 -33.17 -16.25
N LEU A 101 9.55 -32.06 -16.34
CA LEU A 101 9.47 -31.06 -15.28
C LEU A 101 8.35 -31.41 -14.29
N ILE A 102 8.72 -31.64 -13.02
CA ILE A 102 7.78 -31.86 -11.92
C ILE A 102 8.01 -30.77 -10.88
N ILE A 103 6.93 -30.09 -10.49
CA ILE A 103 6.94 -29.06 -9.47
C ILE A 103 6.82 -29.74 -8.10
N VAL A 104 7.88 -29.64 -7.29
CA VAL A 104 7.91 -30.23 -5.93
C VAL A 104 7.19 -29.33 -4.93
N ARG A 105 7.45 -28.02 -5.00
CA ARG A 105 6.87 -27.02 -4.09
C ARG A 105 6.67 -25.72 -4.83
N ALA A 106 5.47 -25.13 -4.68
CA ALA A 106 5.19 -23.82 -5.22
C ALA A 106 4.25 -23.04 -4.31
N VAL A 107 4.68 -21.85 -3.93
CA VAL A 107 4.04 -21.06 -2.89
C VAL A 107 3.90 -19.62 -3.39
N TYR A 108 2.71 -19.05 -3.23
CA TYR A 108 2.41 -17.67 -3.58
C TYR A 108 2.15 -16.86 -2.31
N GLY A 109 2.98 -15.84 -2.05
CA GLY A 109 2.81 -14.99 -0.87
C GLY A 109 3.99 -14.07 -0.62
N LYS A 110 3.88 -13.29 0.47
CA LYS A 110 5.01 -12.49 0.96
C LYS A 110 5.96 -13.41 1.72
N ILE A 111 6.95 -13.92 1.01
CA ILE A 111 8.01 -14.72 1.63
C ILE A 111 8.91 -13.76 2.39
N ILE A 112 8.76 -13.73 3.72
CA ILE A 112 9.69 -13.02 4.60
C ILE A 112 10.75 -14.04 4.99
N SER A 113 11.88 -14.00 4.30
CA SER A 113 13.06 -14.78 4.66
C SER A 113 13.54 -14.26 6.02
N THR A 114 13.34 -15.04 7.08
CA THR A 114 14.05 -14.81 8.33
C THR A 114 15.40 -15.52 8.20
N ASP A 115 16.46 -14.96 8.78
CA ASP A 115 17.85 -15.47 8.72
C ASP A 115 18.01 -16.95 9.16
N SER A 116 16.96 -17.51 9.75
CA SER A 116 16.83 -18.91 10.18
C SER A 116 16.32 -19.88 9.10
N GLY A 117 16.13 -19.45 7.85
CA GLY A 117 15.73 -20.36 6.75
C GLY A 117 14.28 -20.87 6.82
N ASP A 118 13.52 -20.49 7.84
CA ASP A 118 12.11 -20.83 7.97
C ASP A 118 11.24 -19.85 7.18
N PHE A 119 10.51 -20.40 6.21
CA PHE A 119 9.52 -19.67 5.44
C PHE A 119 8.28 -19.47 6.32
N ASN A 120 7.87 -18.22 6.56
CA ASN A 120 6.59 -17.95 7.23
C ASN A 120 5.42 -18.33 6.29
N GLU A 121 4.96 -19.58 6.40
CA GLU A 121 3.86 -20.14 5.60
C GLU A 121 2.49 -19.54 5.95
N SER A 122 2.36 -18.87 7.10
CA SER A 122 1.08 -18.37 7.65
C SER A 122 0.36 -17.36 6.76
N GLN A 123 1.06 -16.68 5.84
CA GLN A 123 0.47 -15.74 4.89
C GLN A 123 0.71 -16.16 3.42
N CYS A 124 0.97 -17.43 3.19
CA CYS A 124 1.27 -17.98 1.88
C CYS A 124 0.17 -18.92 1.40
N ILE A 125 -0.09 -18.92 0.10
CA ILE A 125 -1.08 -19.77 -0.58
C ILE A 125 -0.32 -20.87 -1.33
N ASP A 126 -0.73 -22.12 -1.17
CA ASP A 126 -0.21 -23.23 -1.96
C ASP A 126 -0.66 -23.09 -3.43
N ALA A 127 0.31 -22.99 -4.33
CA ALA A 127 0.11 -22.84 -5.76
C ALA A 127 0.62 -24.06 -6.53
N ASN A 128 0.93 -25.17 -5.87
CA ASN A 128 1.51 -26.35 -6.51
C ASN A 128 0.59 -26.94 -7.60
N ILE A 129 -0.67 -27.24 -7.25
CA ILE A 129 -1.64 -27.84 -8.17
C ILE A 129 -1.89 -26.92 -9.39
N PRO A 130 -2.24 -25.62 -9.24
CA PRO A 130 -2.47 -24.74 -10.39
C PRO A 130 -1.25 -24.59 -11.31
N LEU A 131 -0.03 -24.56 -10.75
CA LEU A 131 1.18 -24.43 -11.54
C LEU A 131 1.54 -25.73 -12.27
N GLN A 132 1.32 -26.90 -11.66
CA GLN A 132 1.61 -28.18 -12.30
C GLN A 132 0.71 -28.43 -13.52
N VAL A 133 -0.55 -27.98 -13.51
CA VAL A 133 -1.45 -28.05 -14.69
C VAL A 133 -0.90 -27.27 -15.89
N MET A 134 -0.14 -26.19 -15.64
CA MET A 134 0.41 -25.36 -16.71
C MET A 134 1.64 -25.98 -17.37
N VAL A 135 2.26 -27.00 -16.77
CA VAL A 135 3.42 -27.68 -17.36
C VAL A 135 2.96 -28.48 -18.57
N LYS A 136 3.56 -28.19 -19.72
CA LYS A 136 3.33 -28.93 -20.97
C LYS A 136 4.65 -29.16 -21.68
N ASN A 137 4.95 -30.42 -22.00
CA ASN A 137 6.19 -30.82 -22.68
C ASN A 137 7.44 -30.41 -21.89
N SER A 138 7.45 -30.71 -20.59
CA SER A 138 8.59 -30.44 -19.71
C SER A 138 9.03 -28.97 -19.62
N SER A 139 8.14 -28.04 -19.96
CA SER A 139 8.36 -26.59 -19.88
C SER A 139 7.21 -25.89 -19.17
N LEU A 140 7.56 -24.89 -18.36
CA LEU A 140 6.62 -24.00 -17.68
C LEU A 140 6.81 -22.60 -18.27
N ILE A 141 5.80 -22.11 -18.98
CA ILE A 141 5.82 -20.77 -19.56
C ILE A 141 5.12 -19.82 -18.58
N LEU A 142 5.92 -19.01 -17.89
CA LEU A 142 5.42 -17.93 -17.06
C LEU A 142 5.31 -16.67 -17.92
N PRO A 143 4.12 -16.08 -18.11
CA PRO A 143 4.01 -14.81 -18.80
C PRO A 143 4.78 -13.73 -18.02
N GLU A 144 5.46 -12.85 -18.75
CA GLU A 144 6.20 -11.69 -18.23
C GLU A 144 5.23 -10.64 -17.65
N THR A 145 4.59 -10.96 -16.54
CA THR A 145 3.87 -10.00 -15.70
C THR A 145 4.71 -9.69 -14.46
N LYS A 146 4.51 -8.49 -13.89
CA LYS A 146 5.34 -7.82 -12.87
C LYS A 146 5.54 -8.55 -11.52
N SER A 147 5.36 -9.86 -11.44
CA SER A 147 5.63 -10.67 -10.24
C SER A 147 7.08 -11.15 -10.22
N LYS A 148 7.80 -10.80 -9.15
CA LYS A 148 9.14 -11.35 -8.89
C LYS A 148 9.02 -12.85 -8.59
N VAL A 149 9.51 -13.69 -9.48
CA VAL A 149 9.56 -15.15 -9.30
C VAL A 149 10.95 -15.53 -8.81
N ILE A 150 11.02 -16.36 -7.77
CA ILE A 150 12.27 -16.98 -7.30
C ILE A 150 12.16 -18.46 -7.65
N LEU A 151 12.91 -18.91 -8.65
CA LEU A 151 12.99 -20.31 -9.04
C LEU A 151 14.23 -20.92 -8.39
N THR A 152 14.03 -21.94 -7.54
CA THR A 152 15.11 -22.79 -7.04
C THR A 152 14.95 -24.15 -7.71
N VAL A 153 15.92 -24.54 -8.52
CA VAL A 153 15.92 -25.83 -9.21
C VAL A 153 16.75 -26.81 -8.38
N GLU A 154 16.08 -27.77 -7.74
CA GLU A 154 16.75 -28.94 -7.18
C GLU A 154 16.72 -30.05 -8.23
N ARG A 155 17.89 -30.60 -8.56
CA ARG A 155 17.95 -31.84 -9.35
C ARG A 155 17.56 -33.00 -8.45
N TYR A 156 16.43 -33.64 -8.74
CA TYR A 156 16.13 -34.96 -8.22
C TYR A 156 16.97 -35.99 -8.99
N MET A 157 17.77 -36.77 -8.27
CA MET A 157 18.71 -37.77 -8.79
C MET A 157 18.23 -39.18 -8.44
#